data_AF-A0A318SRL0-F1
#
_entry.id   AF-A0A318SRL0-F1
#
_cell.length_a   1.000
_cell.length_b   1.000
_cell.length_c   1.000
_cell.angle_alpha   90.00
_cell.angle_beta   90.00
_cell.angle_gamma   90.00
#
_symmetry.space_group_name_H-M   'P 1'
#
loop_
_entity.id
_entity.type
_entity.pdbx_description
1 polymer ?
#
loop_
_entity_poly.entity_id
_entity_poly.type
_entity_poly.pdbx_seq_one_letter_code
_entity_poly.pdbx_strand_id
1 'polypeptide(L)'
;MGEARRQKKKQASQFEQINRLFQNSGIDTSDFEFVDHPRFIAAEQRNPALLEDYANWVMLRPRDADYDAHVRQTVPRLTQLIADVLEEDRLEGSCQIACSLLTKSLARLGVWSVGIVGSSTYEVRDQGIRRGLHTVDYRDFEGAALGHSWVCAPPFFVVDASIKRQRWSGDAIYPYIPSIILDDVGRKTKPTPMDVISSRVRTEIIMHRGSLPDNIVYEMEPNLRAFSKVFPATQTVIDQLSARYVPTAANMSDGTLEDINSAGARGRVGGQIWNEVIAPAFHIA
;
A
#
# COMPACT_ATOMS: atom_id res chain seq x y z
N MET A 1 -1.19 -17.17 32.55
CA MET A 1 -0.37 -17.17 31.32
C MET A 1 -1.07 -16.32 30.26
N GLY A 2 -0.58 -15.11 30.01
CA GLY A 2 -1.33 -14.02 29.37
C GLY A 2 -1.54 -14.17 27.86
N GLU A 3 -2.61 -13.52 27.38
CA GLU A 3 -3.08 -13.49 26.00
C GLU A 3 -1.99 -13.12 24.98
N ALA A 4 -1.06 -12.23 25.34
CA ALA A 4 0.07 -11.84 24.50
C ALA A 4 0.96 -13.03 24.09
N ARG A 5 1.21 -13.98 25.01
CA ARG A 5 2.03 -15.18 24.70
C ARG A 5 1.27 -16.14 23.79
N ARG A 6 -0.06 -16.24 23.94
CA ARG A 6 -0.92 -17.05 23.06
C ARG A 6 -0.97 -16.46 21.65
N GLN A 7 -1.10 -15.13 21.54
CA GLN A 7 -1.11 -14.43 20.26
C GLN A 7 0.24 -14.58 19.52
N LYS A 8 1.37 -14.40 20.23
CA LYS A 8 2.71 -14.60 19.64
C LYS A 8 2.91 -16.03 19.13
N LYS A 9 2.46 -17.04 19.89
CA LYS A 9 2.53 -18.45 19.45
C LYS A 9 1.66 -18.72 18.22
N LYS A 10 0.46 -18.11 18.16
CA LYS A 10 -0.44 -18.23 17.01
C LYS A 10 0.19 -17.61 15.75
N GLN A 11 0.75 -16.40 15.87
CA GLN A 11 1.44 -15.72 14.77
C GLN A 11 2.63 -16.51 14.25
N ALA A 12 3.47 -17.04 15.15
CA ALA A 12 4.59 -17.90 14.77
C ALA A 12 4.12 -19.17 14.03
N SER A 13 3.07 -19.84 14.52
CA SER A 13 2.52 -21.01 13.83
C SER A 13 1.95 -20.68 12.45
N GLN A 14 1.35 -19.50 12.29
CA GLN A 14 0.82 -19.04 11.01
C GLN A 14 1.95 -18.71 10.03
N PHE A 15 3.01 -18.04 10.50
CA PHE A 15 4.22 -17.79 9.71
C PHE A 15 4.82 -19.10 9.19
N GLU A 16 5.04 -20.10 10.05
CA GLU A 16 5.61 -21.40 9.65
C GLU A 16 4.73 -22.17 8.65
N GLN A 17 3.42 -21.97 8.67
CA GLN A 17 2.52 -22.57 7.70
C GLN A 17 2.69 -21.92 6.33
N ILE A 18 2.67 -20.58 6.26
CA ILE A 18 2.81 -19.85 5.00
C ILE A 18 4.23 -20.00 4.43
N ASN A 19 5.26 -19.98 5.28
CA ASN A 19 6.64 -20.17 4.84
C ASN A 19 6.84 -21.55 4.20
N ARG A 20 6.25 -22.61 4.77
CA ARG A 20 6.28 -23.94 4.15
C ARG A 20 5.50 -24.02 2.85
N LEU A 21 4.42 -23.26 2.69
CA LEU A 21 3.71 -23.17 1.41
C LEU A 21 4.67 -22.69 0.31
N PHE A 22 5.40 -21.60 0.54
CA PHE A 22 6.38 -21.10 -0.43
C PHE A 22 7.53 -22.07 -0.68
N GLN A 23 8.12 -22.63 0.37
CA GLN A 23 9.22 -23.60 0.24
C GLN A 23 8.81 -24.86 -0.53
N ASN A 24 7.59 -25.38 -0.30
CA ASN A 24 7.07 -26.54 -1.04
C ASN A 24 6.81 -26.22 -2.53
N SER A 25 6.59 -24.96 -2.87
CA SER A 25 6.53 -24.48 -4.25
C SER A 25 7.91 -24.19 -4.86
N GLY A 26 8.99 -24.48 -4.12
CA GLY A 26 10.37 -24.25 -4.55
C GLY A 26 10.74 -22.78 -4.62
N ILE A 27 10.09 -21.93 -3.83
CA ILE A 27 10.39 -20.49 -3.72
C ILE A 27 11.36 -20.29 -2.56
N ASP A 28 12.47 -19.60 -2.82
CA ASP A 28 13.46 -19.26 -1.80
C ASP A 28 13.01 -18.01 -1.03
N THR A 29 12.56 -18.18 0.22
CA THR A 29 12.08 -17.08 1.05
C THR A 29 13.20 -16.24 1.70
N SER A 30 14.46 -16.53 1.40
CA SER A 30 15.60 -15.69 1.78
C SER A 30 15.91 -14.58 0.78
N ASP A 31 15.39 -14.68 -0.44
CA ASP A 31 15.59 -13.71 -1.52
C ASP A 31 14.52 -12.60 -1.47
N PHE A 32 14.93 -11.35 -1.23
CA PHE A 32 14.02 -10.20 -1.14
C PHE A 32 13.17 -9.97 -2.40
N GLU A 33 13.61 -10.47 -3.55
CA GLU A 33 12.92 -10.35 -4.83
C GLU A 33 12.13 -11.63 -5.19
N PHE A 34 11.93 -12.59 -4.28
CA PHE A 34 11.33 -13.90 -4.63
C PHE A 34 9.93 -13.81 -5.24
N VAL A 35 9.19 -12.74 -4.97
CA VAL A 35 7.88 -12.47 -5.59
C VAL A 35 7.95 -12.28 -7.10
N ASP A 36 9.13 -11.91 -7.61
CA ASP A 36 9.42 -11.74 -9.03
C ASP A 36 9.96 -13.04 -9.64
N HIS A 37 10.26 -14.03 -8.80
CA HIS A 37 10.78 -15.31 -9.27
C HIS A 37 9.69 -16.03 -10.11
N PRO A 38 10.04 -16.61 -11.28
CA PRO A 38 9.06 -17.25 -12.17
C PRO A 38 8.18 -18.32 -11.50
N ARG A 39 8.68 -18.98 -10.45
CA ARG A 39 7.91 -19.94 -9.65
C ARG A 39 6.81 -19.28 -8.83
N PHE A 40 7.05 -18.09 -8.27
CA PHE A 40 6.03 -17.34 -7.54
C PHE A 40 4.92 -16.91 -8.51
N ILE A 41 5.29 -16.25 -9.61
CA ILE A 41 4.36 -15.80 -10.65
C ILE A 41 3.51 -16.97 -11.17
N ALA A 42 4.14 -18.10 -11.51
CA ALA A 42 3.42 -19.28 -11.99
C ALA A 42 2.50 -19.91 -10.92
N ALA A 43 2.83 -19.78 -9.63
CA ALA A 43 1.99 -20.27 -8.54
C ALA A 43 0.81 -19.32 -8.27
N GLU A 44 1.04 -18.01 -8.32
CA GLU A 44 0.03 -16.96 -8.16
C GLU A 44 -1.00 -17.01 -9.30
N GLN A 45 -0.58 -17.20 -10.54
CA GLN A 45 -1.49 -17.38 -11.68
C GLN A 45 -2.46 -18.57 -11.51
N ARG A 46 -2.07 -19.58 -10.72
CA ARG A 46 -2.93 -20.73 -10.39
C ARG A 46 -3.76 -20.50 -9.13
N ASN A 47 -3.28 -19.64 -8.23
CA ASN A 47 -3.92 -19.30 -6.98
C ASN A 47 -3.72 -17.80 -6.66
N PRO A 48 -4.65 -16.93 -7.05
CA PRO A 48 -4.55 -15.49 -6.78
C PRO A 48 -4.47 -15.13 -5.30
N ALA A 49 -4.90 -16.03 -4.38
CA ALA A 49 -4.75 -15.82 -2.95
C ALA A 49 -3.29 -15.88 -2.46
N LEU A 50 -2.36 -16.37 -3.29
CA LEU A 50 -0.95 -16.48 -2.94
C LEU A 50 -0.31 -15.11 -2.64
N LEU A 51 -0.79 -14.04 -3.28
CA LEU A 51 -0.32 -12.69 -3.00
C LEU A 51 -0.72 -12.20 -1.60
N GLU A 52 -1.92 -12.56 -1.15
CA GLU A 52 -2.35 -12.28 0.22
C GLU A 52 -1.58 -13.12 1.24
N ASP A 53 -1.25 -14.37 0.88
CA ASP A 53 -0.34 -15.19 1.68
C ASP A 53 1.04 -14.53 1.80
N TYR A 54 1.57 -13.95 0.71
CA TYR A 54 2.82 -13.18 0.75
C TYR A 54 2.71 -11.96 1.66
N ALA A 55 1.63 -11.18 1.51
CA ALA A 55 1.37 -10.03 2.36
C ALA A 55 1.33 -10.43 3.85
N ASN A 56 0.65 -11.54 4.17
CA ASN A 56 0.61 -12.09 5.52
C ASN A 56 2.00 -12.54 6.00
N TRP A 57 2.79 -13.17 5.13
CA TRP A 57 4.15 -13.59 5.43
C TRP A 57 5.06 -12.40 5.77
N VAL A 58 4.99 -11.30 5.01
CA VAL A 58 5.74 -10.05 5.27
C VAL A 58 5.40 -9.47 6.65
N MET A 59 4.13 -9.55 7.06
CA MET A 59 3.69 -9.06 8.37
C MET A 59 4.11 -9.97 9.54
N LEU A 60 4.16 -11.28 9.31
CA LEU A 60 4.37 -12.28 10.36
C LEU A 60 5.82 -12.73 10.51
N ARG A 61 6.67 -12.48 9.50
CA ARG A 61 8.06 -12.93 9.54
C ARG A 61 8.79 -12.44 10.81
N PRO A 62 9.65 -13.28 11.40
CA PRO A 62 10.53 -12.85 12.46
C PRO A 62 11.39 -11.66 12.02
N ARG A 63 11.55 -10.69 12.91
CA ARG A 63 12.38 -9.51 12.74
C ARG A 63 13.19 -9.32 14.00
N ASP A 64 14.46 -9.02 13.84
CA ASP A 64 15.33 -8.56 14.91
C ASP A 64 15.42 -7.03 14.93
N ALA A 65 16.07 -6.50 15.95
CA ALA A 65 16.19 -5.07 16.15
C ALA A 65 17.06 -4.39 15.08
N ASP A 66 18.06 -5.11 14.55
CA ASP A 66 18.97 -4.58 13.53
C ASP A 66 18.24 -4.42 12.18
N TYR A 67 17.43 -5.41 11.80
CA TYR A 67 16.54 -5.31 10.65
C TYR A 67 15.53 -4.17 10.82
N ASP A 68 14.85 -4.07 11.95
CA ASP A 68 13.88 -2.98 12.17
C ASP A 68 14.55 -1.60 12.16
N ALA A 69 15.78 -1.48 12.66
CA ALA A 69 16.58 -0.25 12.58
C ALA A 69 16.93 0.10 11.12
N HIS A 70 17.36 -0.90 10.33
CA HIS A 70 17.61 -0.75 8.90
C HIS A 70 16.36 -0.26 8.15
N VAL A 71 15.19 -0.85 8.41
CA VAL A 71 13.93 -0.41 7.79
C VAL A 71 13.59 1.03 8.17
N ARG A 72 13.72 1.41 9.46
CA ARG A 72 13.44 2.76 9.94
C ARG A 72 14.37 3.83 9.35
N GLN A 73 15.59 3.46 8.97
CA GLN A 73 16.50 4.35 8.25
C GLN A 73 16.19 4.41 6.75
N THR A 74 15.91 3.26 6.15
CA THR A 74 15.80 3.10 4.69
C THR A 74 14.49 3.62 4.13
N VAL A 75 13.36 3.23 4.74
CA VAL A 75 12.02 3.52 4.21
C VAL A 75 11.77 5.02 4.08
N PRO A 76 11.94 5.86 5.13
CA PRO A 76 11.60 7.29 5.00
C PRO A 76 12.40 8.00 3.92
N ARG A 77 13.69 7.66 3.81
CA ARG A 77 14.60 8.22 2.82
C ARG A 77 14.18 7.84 1.40
N LEU A 78 13.92 6.56 1.16
CA LEU A 78 13.47 6.10 -0.16
C LEU A 78 12.11 6.70 -0.54
N THR A 79 11.16 6.76 0.40
CA THR A 79 9.84 7.33 0.14
C THR A 79 9.93 8.78 -0.28
N GLN A 80 10.80 9.58 0.37
CA GLN A 80 11.01 10.97 -0.02
C GLN A 80 11.64 11.06 -1.42
N LEU A 81 12.68 10.27 -1.72
CA LEU A 81 13.30 10.25 -3.05
C LEU A 81 12.29 9.91 -4.15
N ILE A 82 11.41 8.94 -3.92
CA ILE A 82 10.38 8.58 -4.90
C ILE A 82 9.36 9.71 -5.04
N ALA A 83 8.94 10.37 -3.96
CA ALA A 83 8.04 11.51 -4.04
C ALA A 83 8.64 12.66 -4.87
N ASP A 84 9.92 12.94 -4.68
CA ASP A 84 10.67 13.95 -5.45
C ASP A 84 10.73 13.56 -6.94
N VAL A 85 11.01 12.29 -7.25
CA VAL A 85 11.01 11.78 -8.64
C VAL A 85 9.64 11.94 -9.29
N LEU A 86 8.54 11.61 -8.61
CA LEU A 86 7.20 11.78 -9.18
C LEU A 86 6.89 13.25 -9.49
N GLU A 87 7.42 14.18 -8.68
CA GLU A 87 7.28 15.62 -8.91
C GLU A 87 8.13 16.09 -10.09
N GLU A 88 9.42 15.73 -10.13
CA GLU A 88 10.35 16.06 -11.23
C GLU A 88 9.83 15.52 -12.58
N ASP A 89 9.38 14.27 -12.59
CA ASP A 89 8.95 13.56 -13.79
C ASP A 89 7.48 13.87 -14.16
N ARG A 90 6.79 14.68 -13.35
CA ARG A 90 5.39 15.09 -13.52
C ARG A 90 4.43 13.90 -13.66
N LEU A 91 4.62 12.89 -12.81
CA LEU A 91 3.85 11.65 -12.76
C LEU A 91 2.61 11.80 -11.88
N GLU A 92 1.61 12.53 -12.40
CA GLU A 92 0.33 12.78 -11.71
C GLU A 92 -0.65 11.60 -11.86
N GLY A 93 -1.25 11.18 -10.73
CA GLY A 93 -2.15 10.03 -10.64
C GLY A 93 -1.43 8.67 -10.68
N SER A 94 -0.14 8.65 -10.34
CA SER A 94 0.75 7.50 -10.54
C SER A 94 0.99 6.69 -9.27
N CYS A 95 -0.04 6.48 -8.44
CA CYS A 95 0.09 5.72 -7.19
C CYS A 95 0.58 4.28 -7.40
N GLN A 96 0.17 3.63 -8.49
CA GLN A 96 0.66 2.29 -8.84
C GLN A 96 2.16 2.31 -9.19
N ILE A 97 2.62 3.27 -10.00
CA ILE A 97 4.05 3.43 -10.33
C ILE A 97 4.86 3.65 -9.06
N ALA A 98 4.41 4.55 -8.19
CA ALA A 98 5.08 4.84 -6.92
C ALA A 98 5.15 3.59 -6.02
N CYS A 99 4.04 2.85 -5.92
CA CYS A 99 3.95 1.61 -5.18
C CYS A 99 4.93 0.56 -5.72
N SER A 100 5.00 0.38 -7.04
CA SER A 100 5.96 -0.52 -7.69
C SER A 100 7.41 -0.08 -7.49
N LEU A 101 7.71 1.21 -7.67
CA LEU A 101 9.07 1.74 -7.44
C LEU A 101 9.50 1.50 -5.99
N LEU A 102 8.61 1.75 -5.02
CA LEU A 102 8.86 1.49 -3.61
C LEU A 102 9.13 0.02 -3.36
N THR A 103 8.24 -0.89 -3.76
CA THR A 103 8.39 -2.32 -3.41
C THR A 103 9.64 -2.94 -4.02
N LYS A 104 9.92 -2.68 -5.31
CA LYS A 104 11.10 -3.22 -5.99
C LYS A 104 12.40 -2.61 -5.47
N SER A 105 12.42 -1.30 -5.22
CA SER A 105 13.61 -0.65 -4.67
C SER A 105 13.88 -1.08 -3.24
N LEU A 106 12.84 -1.26 -2.41
CA LEU A 106 12.98 -1.79 -1.06
C LEU A 106 13.55 -3.21 -1.06
N ALA A 107 13.13 -4.07 -2.00
CA ALA A 107 13.69 -5.41 -2.14
C ALA A 107 15.21 -5.37 -2.39
N ARG A 108 15.67 -4.55 -3.34
CA ARG A 108 17.12 -4.33 -3.60
C ARG A 108 17.87 -3.73 -2.42
N LEU A 109 17.19 -2.95 -1.59
CA LEU A 109 17.74 -2.38 -0.35
C LEU A 109 17.64 -3.34 0.85
N GLY A 110 17.23 -4.60 0.66
CA GLY A 110 17.13 -5.59 1.73
C GLY A 110 15.98 -5.31 2.69
N VAL A 111 14.86 -4.78 2.20
CA VAL A 111 13.64 -4.52 2.97
C VAL A 111 12.46 -5.27 2.37
N TRP A 112 11.89 -6.18 3.16
CA TRP A 112 10.65 -6.86 2.83
C TRP A 112 9.48 -5.88 2.87
N SER A 113 8.70 -5.87 1.79
CA SER A 113 7.55 -5.00 1.65
C SER A 113 6.48 -5.63 0.76
N VAL A 114 5.26 -5.13 0.85
CA VAL A 114 4.15 -5.54 0.01
C VAL A 114 3.36 -4.30 -0.38
N GLY A 115 2.97 -4.21 -1.65
CA GLY A 115 2.04 -3.17 -2.07
C GLY A 115 0.63 -3.51 -1.58
N ILE A 116 -0.15 -2.47 -1.31
CA ILE A 116 -1.50 -2.54 -0.81
C ILE A 116 -2.36 -1.68 -1.73
N VAL A 117 -3.56 -2.18 -2.04
CA VAL A 117 -4.62 -1.37 -2.62
C VAL A 117 -5.76 -1.24 -1.62
N GLY A 118 -6.41 -0.09 -1.62
CA GLY A 118 -7.53 0.16 -0.74
C GLY A 118 -8.07 1.58 -0.88
N SER A 119 -8.93 1.98 0.03
CA SER A 119 -9.45 3.34 0.05
C SER A 119 -8.62 4.23 0.96
N SER A 120 -8.48 5.50 0.61
CA SER A 120 -7.89 6.52 1.48
C SER A 120 -8.80 7.74 1.61
N THR A 121 -8.80 8.37 2.78
CA THR A 121 -9.60 9.56 3.07
C THR A 121 -8.78 10.58 3.82
N TYR A 122 -8.95 11.85 3.44
CA TYR A 122 -8.17 12.98 3.89
C TYR A 122 -9.13 14.07 4.37
N GLU A 123 -8.94 14.54 5.60
CA GLU A 123 -9.86 15.45 6.27
C GLU A 123 -9.11 16.58 6.98
N VAL A 124 -9.53 17.82 6.75
CA VAL A 124 -9.13 19.01 7.53
C VAL A 124 -10.38 19.52 8.23
N ARG A 125 -10.62 18.99 9.44
CA ARG A 125 -11.91 19.10 10.15
C ARG A 125 -12.35 20.54 10.38
N ASP A 126 -11.43 21.37 10.83
CA ASP A 126 -11.71 22.77 11.19
C ASP A 126 -12.10 23.62 9.96
N GLN A 127 -11.88 23.11 8.74
CA GLN A 127 -12.23 23.77 7.48
C GLN A 127 -13.35 23.05 6.73
N GLY A 128 -13.88 21.93 7.27
CA GLY A 128 -14.91 21.13 6.60
C GLY A 128 -14.44 20.50 5.27
N ILE A 129 -13.13 20.39 5.06
CA ILE A 129 -12.57 19.82 3.83
C ILE A 129 -12.44 18.31 4.01
N ARG A 130 -13.02 17.54 3.08
CA ARG A 130 -12.85 16.08 3.02
C ARG A 130 -12.72 15.63 1.57
N ARG A 131 -11.71 14.80 1.29
CA ARG A 131 -11.50 14.11 0.01
C ARG A 131 -11.18 12.66 0.24
N GLY A 132 -11.40 11.84 -0.77
CA GLY A 132 -11.09 10.42 -0.70
C GLY A 132 -10.82 9.82 -2.06
N LEU A 133 -10.04 8.75 -2.05
CA LEU A 133 -9.79 7.86 -3.16
C LEU A 133 -10.45 6.53 -2.77
N HIS A 134 -11.59 6.22 -3.39
CA HIS A 134 -12.51 5.18 -2.93
C HIS A 134 -12.43 3.94 -3.83
N THR A 135 -12.42 2.73 -3.25
CA THR A 135 -12.46 1.48 -4.02
C THR A 135 -13.85 1.19 -4.59
N VAL A 136 -14.89 1.70 -3.91
CA VAL A 136 -16.25 1.64 -4.40
C VAL A 136 -16.63 3.02 -4.98
N ASP A 137 -16.35 3.19 -6.25
CA ASP A 137 -16.70 4.37 -7.04
C ASP A 137 -16.98 3.98 -8.50
N TYR A 138 -17.33 4.97 -9.29
CA TYR A 138 -17.43 4.84 -10.72
C TYR A 138 -16.10 5.17 -11.39
N ARG A 139 -15.74 4.37 -12.38
CA ARG A 139 -14.56 4.62 -13.20
C ARG A 139 -14.79 5.81 -14.10
N ASP A 140 -13.82 6.72 -14.14
CA ASP A 140 -13.84 7.86 -15.07
C ASP A 140 -13.61 7.44 -16.51
N PHE A 141 -12.91 6.32 -16.74
CA PHE A 141 -12.62 5.76 -18.05
C PHE A 141 -12.39 4.24 -17.98
N GLU A 142 -12.43 3.56 -19.12
CA GLU A 142 -12.15 2.13 -19.20
C GLU A 142 -10.72 1.82 -18.74
N GLY A 143 -10.58 0.84 -17.84
CA GLY A 143 -9.30 0.50 -17.24
C GLY A 143 -8.84 1.40 -16.09
N ALA A 144 -9.61 2.42 -15.70
CA ALA A 144 -9.28 3.21 -14.50
C ALA A 144 -9.28 2.32 -13.25
N ALA A 145 -8.17 2.35 -12.52
CA ALA A 145 -8.07 1.74 -11.20
C ALA A 145 -8.76 2.66 -10.17
N LEU A 146 -9.53 2.04 -9.28
CA LEU A 146 -10.21 2.73 -8.18
C LEU A 146 -9.41 2.60 -6.88
N GLY A 147 -9.68 3.49 -5.93
CA GLY A 147 -8.96 3.56 -4.68
C GLY A 147 -7.56 4.15 -4.84
N HIS A 148 -6.65 3.67 -4.00
CA HIS A 148 -5.28 4.16 -3.89
C HIS A 148 -4.33 3.01 -3.62
N SER A 149 -3.08 3.14 -4.07
CA SER A 149 -2.02 2.16 -3.80
C SER A 149 -0.91 2.76 -2.96
N TRP A 150 -0.47 2.03 -1.95
CA TRP A 150 0.65 2.38 -1.08
C TRP A 150 1.41 1.12 -0.66
N VAL A 151 2.52 1.27 0.05
CA VAL A 151 3.34 0.14 0.50
C VAL A 151 3.19 -0.09 2.00
N CYS A 152 3.21 -1.36 2.39
CA CYS A 152 3.46 -1.79 3.75
C CYS A 152 4.89 -2.37 3.82
N ALA A 153 5.73 -1.81 4.67
CA ALA A 153 7.11 -2.22 4.89
C ALA A 153 7.38 -2.24 6.42
N PRO A 154 7.04 -3.35 7.11
CA PRO A 154 7.05 -3.39 8.57
C PRO A 154 8.38 -2.92 9.18
N PRO A 155 8.35 -1.99 10.15
CA PRO A 155 7.19 -1.64 10.97
C PRO A 155 6.19 -0.67 10.33
N PHE A 156 6.46 -0.07 9.18
CA PHE A 156 5.51 0.85 8.54
C PHE A 156 4.31 0.11 7.89
N PHE A 157 3.09 0.43 8.33
CA PHE A 157 1.83 -0.03 7.71
C PHE A 157 1.38 0.83 6.54
N VAL A 158 1.76 2.11 6.55
CA VAL A 158 1.55 3.02 5.42
C VAL A 158 2.88 3.64 5.05
N VAL A 159 3.25 3.45 3.78
CA VAL A 159 4.38 4.07 3.10
C VAL A 159 3.84 4.60 1.77
N ASP A 160 3.59 5.89 1.70
CA ASP A 160 2.94 6.52 0.55
C ASP A 160 3.76 7.70 0.06
N ALA A 161 4.40 7.53 -1.10
CA ALA A 161 5.18 8.57 -1.78
C ALA A 161 4.37 9.36 -2.82
N SER A 162 3.12 8.96 -3.06
CA SER A 162 2.36 9.41 -4.23
C SER A 162 1.23 10.35 -3.89
N ILE A 163 0.92 10.51 -2.60
CA ILE A 163 -0.32 11.18 -2.19
C ILE A 163 -0.40 12.61 -2.69
N LYS A 164 0.67 13.40 -2.64
CA LYS A 164 0.65 14.78 -3.14
C LYS A 164 0.37 14.88 -4.65
N ARG A 165 0.61 13.80 -5.39
CA ARG A 165 0.49 13.69 -6.85
C ARG A 165 -0.81 13.04 -7.29
N GLN A 166 -1.84 12.97 -6.43
CA GLN A 166 -3.16 12.45 -6.82
C GLN A 166 -4.07 13.55 -7.41
N ARG A 167 -3.51 14.44 -8.24
CA ARG A 167 -4.24 15.48 -8.99
C ARG A 167 -5.05 16.45 -8.15
N TRP A 168 -4.53 16.82 -6.98
CA TRP A 168 -5.18 17.79 -6.09
C TRP A 168 -5.10 19.25 -6.56
N SER A 169 -4.38 19.55 -7.64
CA SER A 169 -4.17 20.93 -8.08
C SER A 169 -5.51 21.66 -8.28
N GLY A 170 -5.68 22.78 -7.57
CA GLY A 170 -6.92 23.57 -7.57
C GLY A 170 -7.95 23.12 -6.53
N ASP A 171 -7.75 21.99 -5.84
CA ASP A 171 -8.57 21.56 -4.72
C ASP A 171 -8.11 22.23 -3.41
N ALA A 172 -9.07 22.60 -2.56
CA ALA A 172 -8.82 23.21 -1.26
C ALA A 172 -8.00 22.33 -0.32
N ILE A 173 -7.96 21.01 -0.52
CA ILE A 173 -7.15 20.10 0.30
C ILE A 173 -5.65 20.17 -0.03
N TYR A 174 -5.27 20.60 -1.24
CA TYR A 174 -3.89 20.48 -1.73
C TYR A 174 -2.82 21.08 -0.81
N PRO A 175 -3.01 22.27 -0.20
CA PRO A 175 -2.01 22.84 0.70
C PRO A 175 -1.73 21.99 1.95
N TYR A 176 -2.63 21.08 2.31
CA TYR A 176 -2.52 20.21 3.49
C TYR A 176 -1.96 18.83 3.17
N ILE A 177 -1.86 18.45 1.89
CA ILE A 177 -1.35 17.14 1.51
C ILE A 177 0.19 17.13 1.54
N PRO A 178 0.82 16.32 2.41
CA PRO A 178 2.28 16.22 2.49
C PRO A 178 2.84 15.49 1.26
N SER A 179 4.15 15.63 1.01
CA SER A 179 4.85 14.88 -0.06
C SER A 179 4.76 13.37 0.18
N ILE A 180 4.92 12.96 1.43
CA ILE A 180 4.90 11.56 1.86
C ILE A 180 4.01 11.36 3.09
N ILE A 181 3.49 10.14 3.25
CA ILE A 181 2.85 9.69 4.49
C ILE A 181 3.55 8.40 4.93
N LEU A 182 4.01 8.39 6.19
CA LEU A 182 4.59 7.24 6.85
C LEU A 182 3.83 6.98 8.15
N ASP A 183 3.48 5.73 8.40
CA ASP A 183 2.75 5.34 9.61
C ASP A 183 3.18 3.95 10.07
N ASP A 184 3.61 3.80 11.33
CA ASP A 184 4.14 2.54 11.87
C ASP A 184 3.11 1.64 12.56
N VAL A 185 1.90 2.13 12.82
CA VAL A 185 0.66 1.37 13.13
C VAL A 185 -0.56 2.31 13.02
N GLY A 186 -0.34 3.60 13.24
CA GLY A 186 -1.38 4.60 13.37
C GLY A 186 -2.34 4.28 14.50
N ARG A 187 -3.42 5.05 14.57
CA ARG A 187 -4.57 4.65 15.35
C ARG A 187 -5.40 3.68 14.52
N LYS A 188 -5.43 2.40 14.92
CA LYS A 188 -6.37 1.43 14.34
C LYS A 188 -7.79 1.98 14.43
N THR A 189 -8.52 1.89 13.32
CA THR A 189 -9.87 2.39 13.18
C THR A 189 -10.76 1.36 12.51
N LYS A 190 -12.07 1.61 12.50
CA LYS A 190 -13.02 0.81 11.73
C LYS A 190 -13.28 1.50 10.40
N PRO A 191 -13.30 0.76 9.27
CA PRO A 191 -13.81 1.27 8.02
C PRO A 191 -15.24 1.78 8.18
N THR A 192 -15.56 2.91 7.55
CA THR A 192 -16.91 3.44 7.44
C THR A 192 -17.34 3.50 5.98
N PRO A 193 -18.65 3.57 5.69
CA PRO A 193 -19.14 3.83 4.33
C PRO A 193 -18.51 5.07 3.70
N MET A 194 -18.19 6.08 4.52
CA MET A 194 -17.58 7.33 4.06
C MET A 194 -16.10 7.20 3.69
N ASP A 195 -15.43 6.13 4.13
CA ASP A 195 -14.04 5.85 3.77
C ASP A 195 -13.95 5.04 2.48
N VAL A 196 -14.89 4.09 2.27
CA VAL A 196 -14.78 3.08 1.21
C VAL A 196 -15.60 3.42 -0.04
N ILE A 197 -16.74 4.09 0.13
CA ILE A 197 -17.73 4.30 -0.92
C ILE A 197 -17.77 5.78 -1.27
N SER A 198 -17.72 6.15 -2.54
CA SER A 198 -17.71 7.56 -2.97
C SER A 198 -19.02 8.31 -2.66
N SER A 199 -18.96 9.63 -2.63
CA SER A 199 -20.14 10.47 -2.36
C SER A 199 -21.27 10.26 -3.38
N ARG A 200 -20.93 10.04 -4.64
CA ARG A 200 -21.89 9.78 -5.72
C ARG A 200 -22.63 8.47 -5.48
N VAL A 201 -21.88 7.38 -5.27
CA VAL A 201 -22.46 6.04 -5.03
C VAL A 201 -23.30 6.02 -3.75
N ARG A 202 -22.83 6.66 -2.66
CA ARG A 202 -23.60 6.77 -1.42
C ARG A 202 -24.95 7.47 -1.64
N THR A 203 -24.96 8.54 -2.44
CA THR A 203 -26.17 9.32 -2.72
C THR A 203 -27.21 8.47 -3.44
N GLU A 204 -26.79 7.69 -4.45
CA GLU A 204 -27.68 6.79 -5.18
C GLU A 204 -28.23 5.67 -4.29
N ILE A 205 -27.40 5.08 -3.43
CA ILE A 205 -27.86 4.07 -2.46
C ILE A 205 -28.94 4.66 -1.54
N ILE A 206 -28.72 5.87 -1.03
CA ILE A 206 -29.69 6.54 -0.17
C ILE A 206 -30.99 6.82 -0.93
N MET A 207 -30.91 7.26 -2.19
CA MET A 207 -32.09 7.49 -3.03
C MET A 207 -32.90 6.20 -3.27
N HIS A 208 -32.22 5.06 -3.45
CA HIS A 208 -32.89 3.78 -3.72
C HIS A 208 -33.34 3.03 -2.47
N ARG A 209 -32.62 3.14 -1.35
CA ARG A 209 -32.86 2.37 -0.11
C ARG A 209 -33.40 3.22 1.05
N GLY A 210 -33.47 4.53 0.91
CA GLY A 210 -33.89 5.48 1.95
C GLY A 210 -32.86 5.71 3.06
N SER A 211 -31.77 4.95 3.11
CA SER A 211 -30.69 5.08 4.10
C SER A 211 -29.39 4.42 3.62
N LEU A 212 -28.28 4.67 4.32
CA LEU A 212 -26.99 4.03 4.08
C LEU A 212 -26.64 3.11 5.27
N PRO A 213 -26.78 1.78 5.14
CA PRO A 213 -26.47 0.85 6.22
C PRO A 213 -24.97 0.86 6.58
N ASP A 214 -24.62 0.79 7.87
CA ASP A 214 -23.22 0.81 8.31
C ASP A 214 -22.40 -0.38 7.77
N ASN A 215 -23.04 -1.54 7.61
CA ASN A 215 -22.39 -2.78 7.17
C ASN A 215 -22.25 -2.89 5.64
N ILE A 216 -22.80 -1.94 4.88
CA ILE A 216 -22.81 -2.01 3.41
C ILE A 216 -21.41 -2.03 2.80
N VAL A 217 -20.41 -1.52 3.52
CA VAL A 217 -19.00 -1.62 3.12
C VAL A 217 -18.55 -3.07 2.90
N TYR A 218 -19.06 -4.03 3.69
CA TYR A 218 -18.68 -5.44 3.55
C TYR A 218 -19.49 -6.15 2.45
N GLU A 219 -20.60 -5.58 2.01
CA GLU A 219 -21.36 -6.06 0.85
C GLU A 219 -20.69 -5.59 -0.45
N MET A 220 -20.25 -4.33 -0.47
CA MET A 220 -19.65 -3.71 -1.67
C MET A 220 -18.15 -3.99 -1.80
N GLU A 221 -17.46 -4.27 -0.69
CA GLU A 221 -16.05 -4.67 -0.66
C GLU A 221 -15.90 -5.98 0.15
N PRO A 222 -16.21 -7.15 -0.46
CA PRO A 222 -16.30 -8.42 0.27
C PRO A 222 -14.98 -8.86 0.93
N ASN A 223 -13.84 -8.51 0.33
CA ASN A 223 -12.53 -8.91 0.85
C ASN A 223 -12.15 -8.15 2.13
N LEU A 224 -12.73 -6.96 2.35
CA LEU A 224 -12.39 -6.06 3.44
C LEU A 224 -12.40 -6.76 4.80
N ARG A 225 -13.38 -7.63 5.06
CA ARG A 225 -13.53 -8.32 6.35
C ARG A 225 -12.38 -9.30 6.63
N ALA A 226 -11.94 -10.03 5.61
CA ALA A 226 -10.85 -10.99 5.75
C ALA A 226 -9.52 -10.26 5.85
N PHE A 227 -9.28 -9.33 4.93
CA PHE A 227 -8.03 -8.58 4.82
C PHE A 227 -7.76 -7.69 6.06
N SER A 228 -8.80 -7.05 6.61
CA SER A 228 -8.70 -6.21 7.82
C SER A 228 -8.21 -6.93 9.08
N LYS A 229 -8.19 -8.27 9.09
CA LYS A 229 -7.66 -9.05 10.22
C LYS A 229 -6.15 -8.93 10.35
N VAL A 230 -5.46 -8.74 9.22
CA VAL A 230 -3.99 -8.61 9.16
C VAL A 230 -3.60 -7.16 8.88
N PHE A 231 -4.31 -6.50 7.98
CA PHE A 231 -4.10 -5.11 7.60
C PHE A 231 -5.29 -4.26 8.07
N PRO A 232 -5.32 -3.83 9.35
CA PRO A 232 -6.43 -3.04 9.86
C PRO A 232 -6.47 -1.67 9.16
N ALA A 233 -7.65 -1.06 9.10
CA ALA A 233 -7.72 0.35 8.76
C ALA A 233 -6.96 1.18 9.81
N THR A 234 -6.20 2.16 9.34
CA THR A 234 -5.38 3.04 10.19
C THR A 234 -5.77 4.49 9.98
N GLN A 235 -5.48 5.30 10.98
CA GLN A 235 -5.61 6.75 10.93
C GLN A 235 -4.33 7.37 11.47
N THR A 236 -3.77 8.31 10.70
CA THR A 236 -2.67 9.16 11.11
C THR A 236 -3.08 10.63 11.02
N VAL A 237 -2.41 11.48 11.80
CA VAL A 237 -2.62 12.93 11.82
C VAL A 237 -1.29 13.59 11.56
N ILE A 238 -1.24 14.43 10.54
CA ILE A 238 -0.07 15.20 10.11
C ILE A 238 -0.52 16.65 10.10
N ASP A 239 -0.04 17.42 11.08
CA ASP A 239 -0.51 18.78 11.35
C ASP A 239 -2.04 18.84 11.48
N GLN A 240 -2.72 19.48 10.52
CA GLN A 240 -4.18 19.63 10.47
C GLN A 240 -4.87 18.53 9.65
N LEU A 241 -4.10 17.73 8.90
CA LEU A 241 -4.61 16.69 8.04
C LEU A 241 -4.79 15.39 8.82
N SER A 242 -6.02 14.88 8.88
CA SER A 242 -6.24 13.48 9.23
C SER A 242 -6.29 12.63 7.96
N ALA A 243 -5.41 11.66 7.86
CA ALA A 243 -5.40 10.66 6.79
C ALA A 243 -5.86 9.31 7.34
N ARG A 244 -6.77 8.64 6.63
CA ARG A 244 -7.28 7.30 6.94
C ARG A 244 -7.00 6.40 5.75
N TYR A 245 -6.46 5.21 6.02
CA TYR A 245 -6.17 4.19 5.02
C TYR A 245 -6.98 2.94 5.37
N VAL A 246 -7.70 2.41 4.39
CA VAL A 246 -8.53 1.21 4.50
C VAL A 246 -8.04 0.18 3.49
N PRO A 247 -7.14 -0.74 3.89
CA PRO A 247 -6.62 -1.79 3.02
C PRO A 247 -7.74 -2.73 2.56
N THR A 248 -7.78 -3.10 1.27
CA THR A 248 -8.75 -4.05 0.73
C THR A 248 -8.12 -5.28 0.07
N ALA A 249 -6.91 -5.14 -0.49
CA ALA A 249 -6.16 -6.27 -1.04
C ALA A 249 -4.65 -5.98 -1.07
N ALA A 250 -3.87 -7.05 -1.23
CA ALA A 250 -2.46 -6.95 -1.58
C ALA A 250 -2.30 -6.62 -3.08
N ASN A 251 -1.22 -5.94 -3.43
CA ASN A 251 -0.90 -5.52 -4.78
C ASN A 251 0.60 -5.60 -5.01
N MET A 252 1.03 -6.20 -6.11
CA MET A 252 2.43 -6.23 -6.54
C MET A 252 2.49 -6.06 -8.06
N SER A 253 3.62 -5.56 -8.56
CA SER A 253 3.83 -5.46 -10.01
C SER A 253 4.44 -6.76 -10.52
N ASP A 254 3.88 -7.28 -11.60
CA ASP A 254 4.33 -8.51 -12.28
C ASP A 254 5.65 -8.33 -13.07
N GLY A 255 6.19 -7.10 -13.14
CA GLY A 255 7.42 -6.76 -13.86
C GLY A 255 8.61 -6.47 -12.96
N THR A 256 9.79 -6.39 -13.55
CA THR A 256 11.02 -5.98 -12.86
C THR A 256 11.02 -4.47 -12.56
N LEU A 257 11.98 -4.01 -11.76
CA LEU A 257 12.18 -2.58 -11.52
C LEU A 257 12.39 -1.83 -12.85
N GLU A 258 13.13 -2.43 -13.78
CA GLU A 258 13.45 -1.87 -15.09
C GLU A 258 12.22 -1.72 -16.00
N ASP A 259 11.21 -2.58 -15.81
CA ASP A 259 9.97 -2.55 -16.59
C ASP A 259 9.01 -1.43 -16.14
N ILE A 260 9.21 -0.88 -14.94
CA ILE A 260 8.34 0.17 -14.40
C ILE A 260 8.39 1.40 -15.29
N ASN A 261 7.22 1.86 -15.72
CA ASN A 261 7.04 3.02 -16.60
C ASN A 261 7.72 2.87 -18.00
N SER A 262 8.12 1.66 -18.41
CA SER A 262 8.77 1.39 -19.70
C SER A 262 7.93 1.78 -20.93
N ALA A 263 6.61 1.60 -20.84
CA ALA A 263 5.66 2.04 -21.86
C ALA A 263 5.11 3.46 -21.63
N GLY A 264 5.60 4.17 -20.61
CA GLY A 264 5.14 5.50 -20.24
C GLY A 264 5.53 6.56 -21.27
N ALA A 265 4.62 7.49 -21.55
CA ALA A 265 4.91 8.62 -22.43
C ALA A 265 5.68 9.77 -21.75
N ARG A 266 5.87 9.70 -20.42
CA ARG A 266 6.52 10.72 -19.59
C ARG A 266 7.26 10.09 -18.41
N GLY A 267 8.23 10.83 -17.89
CA GLY A 267 9.06 10.41 -16.77
C GLY A 267 10.11 9.38 -17.15
N ARG A 268 11.03 9.15 -16.24
CA ARG A 268 12.08 8.13 -16.36
C ARG A 268 11.47 6.74 -16.16
N VAL A 269 12.13 5.73 -16.73
CA VAL A 269 11.83 4.33 -16.42
C VAL A 269 12.44 3.94 -15.08
N GLY A 270 11.92 2.91 -14.42
CA GLY A 270 12.37 2.52 -13.08
C GLY A 270 13.88 2.27 -13.01
N GLY A 271 14.46 1.60 -14.01
CA GLY A 271 15.91 1.35 -14.07
C GLY A 271 16.76 2.63 -14.08
N GLN A 272 16.30 3.68 -14.76
CA GLN A 272 16.96 4.99 -14.74
C GLN A 272 16.83 5.66 -13.37
N ILE A 273 15.63 5.63 -12.78
CA ILE A 273 15.38 6.17 -11.44
C ILE A 273 16.29 5.47 -10.42
N TRP A 274 16.44 4.15 -10.49
CA TRP A 274 17.35 3.41 -9.62
C TRP A 274 18.80 3.86 -9.81
N ASN A 275 19.31 3.84 -11.04
CA ASN A 275 20.72 4.13 -11.31
C ASN A 275 21.12 5.60 -11.06
N GLU A 276 20.23 6.54 -11.34
CA GLU A 276 20.53 7.98 -11.31
C GLU A 276 20.17 8.64 -9.96
N VAL A 277 19.20 8.08 -9.23
CA VAL A 277 18.67 8.72 -8.01
C VAL A 277 18.84 7.82 -6.79
N ILE A 278 18.32 6.59 -6.82
CA ILE A 278 18.22 5.75 -5.63
C ILE A 278 19.58 5.15 -5.25
N ALA A 279 20.22 4.39 -6.14
CA ALA A 279 21.50 3.74 -5.86
C ALA A 279 22.60 4.73 -5.43
N PRO A 280 22.77 5.90 -6.10
CA PRO A 280 23.72 6.91 -5.65
C PRO A 280 23.39 7.46 -4.26
N ALA A 281 22.11 7.69 -3.95
CA ALA A 281 21.70 8.14 -2.62
C ALA A 281 22.06 7.10 -1.56
N PHE A 282 21.86 5.81 -1.83
CA PHE A 282 22.18 4.74 -0.89
C PHE A 282 23.64 4.26 -0.94
N HIS A 283 24.50 4.92 -1.73
CA HIS A 283 25.92 4.55 -1.91
C HIS A 283 26.10 3.10 -2.41
N ILE A 284 25.19 2.65 -3.26
CA ILE A 284 25.26 1.35 -3.94
C ILE A 284 25.96 1.55 -5.28
N ALA A 285 26.97 0.71 -5.54
CA ALA A 285 27.79 0.73 -6.74
C ALA A 285 27.13 0.02 -7.93
#